data_AF-A0A914WZ11-F1
#
_entry.id   AF-A0A914WZ11-F1
#
_cell.length_a   1.000
_cell.length_b   1.000
_cell.length_c   1.000
_cell.angle_alpha   90.00
_cell.angle_beta   90.00
_cell.angle_gamma   90.00
#
_symmetry.space_group_name_H-M   'P 1'
#
loop_
_entity.id
_entity.type
_entity.pdbx_description
1 polymer ?
#
loop_
_entity_poly.entity_id
_entity_poly.type
_entity_poly.pdbx_seq_one_letter_code
_entity_poly.pdbx_strand_id
1 'polypeptide(L)'
;MNTCRRVSVFLSFVAFCAAVAMIGTALATESWVQATPVFEEQNTTGNSVHAGLFWGVRRLNYGLGVRENRFSVFDELNKGVSFMTKSIWVCIVVFAALSLLWTTVGIVFSLVNTVIKPIETIAGPIGIYLWSGLACTWLSFLEHNSSFSFARIFKCHRARLKS
;
A
#
# COMPACT_ATOMS: atom_id res chain seq x y z
N MET A 1 -23.89 -33.59 6.10
CA MET A 1 -23.31 -32.32 5.61
C MET A 1 -22.08 -32.02 6.44
N ASN A 2 -20.90 -32.06 5.83
CA ASN A 2 -19.62 -32.16 6.54
C ASN A 2 -19.30 -30.86 7.30
N THR A 3 -19.15 -30.95 8.63
CA THR A 3 -18.81 -29.83 9.53
C THR A 3 -17.62 -29.00 9.03
N CYS A 4 -16.62 -29.65 8.41
CA CYS A 4 -15.45 -29.00 7.81
C CYS A 4 -15.81 -27.94 6.75
N ARG A 5 -16.88 -28.14 5.97
CA ARG A 5 -17.29 -27.19 4.91
C ARG A 5 -17.84 -25.90 5.49
N ARG A 6 -18.68 -25.99 6.52
CA ARG A 6 -19.24 -24.81 7.21
C ARG A 6 -18.14 -23.99 7.89
N VAL A 7 -17.19 -24.67 8.52
CA VAL A 7 -16.02 -24.03 9.14
C VAL A 7 -15.17 -23.29 8.10
N SER A 8 -14.89 -23.91 6.95
CA SER A 8 -14.11 -23.29 5.87
C SER A 8 -14.74 -22.00 5.33
N VAL A 9 -16.07 -21.99 5.11
CA VAL A 9 -16.77 -20.79 4.62
C VAL A 9 -16.76 -19.67 5.67
N PHE A 10 -16.99 -20.01 6.95
CA PHE A 10 -16.94 -19.04 8.04
C PHE A 10 -15.53 -18.45 8.22
N LEU A 11 -14.50 -19.29 8.15
CA LEU A 11 -13.11 -18.85 8.24
C LEU A 11 -12.74 -17.91 7.08
N SER A 12 -13.25 -18.19 5.87
CA SER A 12 -13.03 -17.33 4.70
C SER A 12 -13.67 -15.95 4.89
N PHE A 13 -14.90 -15.88 5.41
CA PHE A 13 -15.56 -14.62 5.72
C PHE A 13 -14.76 -13.77 6.72
N VAL A 14 -14.32 -14.39 7.83
CA VAL A 14 -13.50 -13.72 8.84
C VAL A 14 -12.17 -13.24 8.25
N ALA A 15 -11.54 -14.04 7.40
CA ALA A 15 -10.30 -13.66 6.73
C ALA A 15 -10.47 -12.43 5.82
N PHE A 16 -11.56 -12.35 5.04
CA PHE A 16 -11.82 -11.16 4.22
C PHE A 16 -12.09 -9.91 5.06
N CYS A 17 -12.86 -10.04 6.15
CA CYS A 17 -13.07 -8.91 7.08
C CYS A 17 -11.75 -8.44 7.71
N ALA A 18 -10.89 -9.38 8.13
CA ALA A 18 -9.57 -9.07 8.65
C ALA A 18 -8.68 -8.38 7.60
N ALA A 19 -8.73 -8.83 6.34
CA ALA A 19 -7.97 -8.22 5.25
C ALA A 19 -8.40 -6.76 5.01
N VAL A 20 -9.71 -6.47 4.97
CA VAL A 20 -10.22 -5.09 4.84
C VAL A 20 -9.78 -4.23 6.01
N ALA A 21 -9.85 -4.75 7.24
CA ALA A 21 -9.39 -4.04 8.43
C ALA A 21 -7.88 -3.71 8.35
N MET A 22 -7.05 -4.70 7.96
CA MET A 22 -5.61 -4.49 7.81
C MET A 22 -5.29 -3.45 6.73
N ILE A 23 -5.94 -3.52 5.57
CA ILE A 23 -5.78 -2.51 4.49
C ILE A 23 -6.16 -1.12 5.02
N GLY A 24 -7.30 -1.00 5.70
CA GLY A 24 -7.74 0.26 6.30
C GLY A 24 -6.72 0.82 7.29
N THR A 25 -6.19 -0.02 8.19
CA THR A 25 -5.17 0.40 9.16
C THR A 25 -3.85 0.79 8.50
N ALA A 26 -3.43 0.08 7.46
CA ALA A 26 -2.21 0.40 6.71
C ALA A 26 -2.35 1.78 6.04
N LEU A 27 -3.49 2.06 5.40
CA LEU A 27 -3.76 3.35 4.76
C LEU A 27 -3.86 4.52 5.77
N ALA A 28 -4.41 4.25 6.95
CA ALA A 28 -4.53 5.24 8.03
C ALA A 28 -3.22 5.48 8.79
N THR A 29 -2.23 4.60 8.67
CA THR A 29 -0.97 4.71 9.40
C THR A 29 -0.21 5.99 8.98
N GLU A 30 0.17 6.80 9.96
CA GLU A 30 0.85 8.09 9.74
C GLU A 30 2.38 8.00 9.68
N SER A 31 2.93 6.80 9.84
CA SER A 31 4.37 6.54 9.96
C SER A 31 4.87 5.49 8.96
N TRP A 32 4.66 5.74 7.66
CA TRP A 32 5.20 4.86 6.60
C TRP A 32 6.69 5.07 6.41
N VAL A 33 7.13 6.32 6.49
CA VAL A 33 8.53 6.71 6.31
C VAL A 33 8.92 7.60 7.49
N GLN A 34 10.02 7.25 8.15
CA GLN A 34 10.64 8.06 9.17
C GLN A 34 12.01 8.52 8.68
N ALA A 35 12.25 9.83 8.72
CA ALA A 35 13.52 10.44 8.37
C ALA A 35 13.97 11.37 9.50
N THR A 36 15.25 11.30 9.84
CA THR A 36 15.88 12.19 10.83
C THR A 36 16.83 13.12 10.09
N PRO A 37 16.45 14.38 9.83
CA PRO A 37 17.33 15.31 9.16
C PRO A 37 18.48 15.70 10.09
N VAL A 38 19.71 15.55 9.59
CA VAL A 38 20.94 15.97 10.27
C VAL A 38 21.34 17.33 9.71
N PHE A 39 21.47 18.33 10.57
CA PHE A 39 22.02 19.64 10.20
C PHE A 39 23.50 19.64 10.55
N GLU A 40 24.36 19.96 9.58
CA GLU A 40 25.82 19.94 9.74
C GLU A 40 26.32 21.07 10.66
N GLU A 41 25.62 22.20 10.70
CA GLU A 41 26.03 23.40 11.45
C GLU A 41 25.53 23.48 12.89
N GLN A 42 24.49 22.73 13.26
CA GLN A 42 23.91 22.82 14.60
C GLN A 42 23.62 21.43 15.16
N ASN A 43 24.12 21.15 16.36
CA ASN A 43 23.85 19.93 17.11
C ASN A 43 22.41 19.98 17.70
N THR A 44 21.42 20.16 16.82
CA THR A 44 20.01 20.21 17.18
C THR A 44 19.51 18.79 17.36
N THR A 45 19.35 18.40 18.61
CA THR A 45 18.73 17.12 18.99
C THR A 45 17.20 17.22 18.88
N GLY A 46 16.56 16.14 18.40
CA GLY A 46 15.09 16.03 18.38
C GLY A 46 14.42 16.30 17.03
N ASN A 47 15.18 16.29 15.93
CA ASN A 47 14.61 16.42 14.60
C ASN A 47 14.05 15.08 14.11
N SER A 48 12.75 15.05 13.80
CA SER A 48 12.12 13.88 13.21
C SER A 48 11.07 14.26 12.18
N VAL A 49 11.02 13.53 11.09
CA VAL A 49 10.02 13.66 10.04
C VAL A 49 9.33 12.32 9.88
N HIS A 50 8.02 12.31 10.09
CA HIS A 50 7.18 11.14 9.87
C HIS A 50 6.22 11.46 8.73
N ALA A 51 6.17 10.59 7.72
CA ALA A 51 5.23 10.71 6.61
C ALA A 51 4.41 9.42 6.52
N GLY A 52 3.08 9.58 6.53
CA GLY A 52 2.12 8.55 6.13
C GLY A 52 1.83 8.63 4.63
N LEU A 53 0.79 7.94 4.18
CA LEU A 53 0.43 7.93 2.77
C LEU A 53 -0.12 9.28 2.28
N PHE A 54 -0.95 9.96 3.08
CA PHE A 54 -1.60 11.22 2.70
C PHE A 54 -1.11 12.43 3.50
N TRP A 55 -0.71 12.20 4.75
CA TRP A 55 -0.35 13.25 5.71
C TRP A 55 0.99 12.93 6.34
N GLY A 56 1.73 13.98 6.72
CA GLY A 56 2.97 13.84 7.46
C GLY A 56 3.16 14.98 8.45
N VAL A 57 4.01 14.72 9.44
CA VAL A 57 4.39 15.68 10.48
C VAL A 57 5.91 15.79 10.51
N ARG A 58 6.40 17.03 10.50
CA ARG A 58 7.83 17.34 10.66
C ARG A 58 8.05 18.07 11.96
N ARG A 59 8.94 17.54 12.79
CA ARG A 59 9.46 18.15 14.00
C ARG A 59 10.87 18.62 13.72
N LEU A 60 11.05 19.92 13.50
CA LEU A 60 12.36 20.50 13.24
C LEU A 60 12.71 21.48 14.36
N ASN A 61 13.92 21.35 14.88
CA ASN A 61 14.53 22.28 15.81
C ASN A 61 15.68 22.97 15.06
N TYR A 62 15.53 24.27 14.82
CA TYR A 62 16.56 25.12 14.20
C TYR A 62 17.37 25.88 15.26
N GLY A 63 17.51 25.33 16.47
CA GLY A 63 18.15 25.98 17.61
C GLY A 63 17.25 26.95 18.40
N LEU A 64 16.01 27.18 17.95
CA LEU A 64 15.01 28.02 18.60
C LEU A 64 13.88 27.23 19.29
N GLY A 65 14.09 25.92 19.48
CA GLY A 65 13.10 24.98 20.00
C GLY A 65 12.42 24.15 18.90
N VAL A 66 11.81 23.04 19.30
CA VAL A 66 11.13 22.08 18.39
C VAL A 66 9.85 22.70 17.86
N ARG A 67 9.69 22.73 16.53
CA ARG A 67 8.46 23.17 15.86
C ARG A 67 7.85 22.00 15.10
N GLU A 68 6.57 21.73 15.36
CA GLU A 68 5.79 20.74 14.62
C GLU A 68 5.04 21.42 13.48
N ASN A 69 5.29 20.97 12.25
CA ASN A 69 4.55 21.42 11.09
C ASN A 69 3.90 20.22 10.39
N ARG A 70 2.60 20.32 10.15
CA ARG A 70 1.83 19.30 9.42
C ARG A 70 1.81 19.65 7.95
N PHE A 71 2.05 18.65 7.10
CA PHE A 71 2.05 18.83 5.65
C PHE A 71 1.26 17.71 4.97
N SER A 72 0.69 18.02 3.81
CA SER A 72 0.05 17.02 2.97
C SER A 72 1.09 16.43 2.01
N VAL A 73 1.22 15.11 2.00
CA VAL A 73 2.17 14.41 1.13
C VAL A 73 1.80 14.60 -0.34
N PHE A 74 0.51 14.75 -0.65
CA PHE A 74 0.02 15.00 -2.01
C PHE A 74 0.52 16.33 -2.59
N ASP A 75 0.52 17.40 -1.79
CA ASP A 75 1.02 18.71 -2.20
C ASP A 75 2.55 18.67 -2.40
N GLU A 76 3.26 18.01 -1.49
CA GLU A 76 4.71 17.76 -1.57
C GLU A 76 5.12 16.95 -2.81
N LEU A 77 4.31 15.95 -3.17
CA LEU A 77 4.46 15.11 -4.36
C LEU A 77 4.29 15.91 -5.66
N ASN A 78 3.34 16.85 -5.69
CA ASN A 78 3.16 17.73 -6.85
C ASN A 78 4.26 18.78 -6.97
N LYS A 79 4.82 19.23 -5.84
CA LYS A 79 5.98 20.14 -5.79
C LYS A 79 7.32 19.44 -6.07
N GLY A 80 7.35 18.09 -6.08
CA GLY A 80 8.55 17.31 -6.38
C GLY A 80 9.58 17.25 -5.24
N VAL A 81 9.23 17.70 -4.04
CA VAL A 81 10.11 17.73 -2.85
C VAL A 81 9.81 16.60 -1.86
N SER A 82 8.96 15.64 -2.25
CA SER A 82 8.57 14.50 -1.42
C SER A 82 9.64 13.41 -1.33
N PHE A 83 9.69 12.74 -0.18
CA PHE A 83 10.51 11.55 0.07
C PHE A 83 10.10 10.35 -0.80
N MET A 84 8.84 10.32 -1.25
CA MET A 84 8.30 9.26 -2.10
C MET A 84 8.15 9.74 -3.55
N THR A 85 8.51 8.90 -4.51
CA THR A 85 8.31 9.20 -5.94
C THR A 85 6.82 9.14 -6.29
N LYS A 86 6.34 10.11 -7.08
CA LYS A 86 4.93 10.20 -7.55
C LYS A 86 4.41 8.90 -8.13
N SER A 87 5.21 8.21 -8.95
CA SER A 87 4.83 6.94 -9.55
C SER A 87 4.53 5.86 -8.52
N ILE A 88 5.37 5.72 -7.48
CA ILE A 88 5.20 4.68 -6.46
C ILE A 88 3.96 4.98 -5.61
N TRP A 89 3.75 6.24 -5.24
CA TRP A 89 2.57 6.66 -4.50
C TRP A 89 1.27 6.34 -5.24
N VAL A 90 1.20 6.68 -6.54
CA VAL A 90 0.02 6.39 -7.38
C VAL A 90 -0.21 4.88 -7.48
N CYS A 91 0.85 4.09 -7.71
CA CYS A 91 0.72 2.63 -7.75
C CYS A 91 0.10 2.09 -6.46
N ILE A 92 0.62 2.48 -5.28
CA ILE A 92 0.11 2.01 -3.98
C ILE A 92 -1.37 2.33 -3.81
N VAL A 93 -1.79 3.56 -4.13
CA VAL A 93 -3.20 3.98 -4.02
C VAL A 93 -4.10 3.15 -4.95
N VAL A 94 -3.67 2.95 -6.20
CA VAL A 94 -4.44 2.16 -7.19
C VAL A 94 -4.54 0.70 -6.78
N PHE A 95 -3.44 0.07 -6.37
CA PHE A 95 -3.45 -1.31 -5.89
C PHE A 95 -4.28 -1.49 -4.63
N ALA A 96 -4.20 -0.55 -3.68
CA ALA A 96 -5.03 -0.57 -2.48
C ALA A 96 -6.52 -0.51 -2.84
N ALA A 97 -6.91 0.37 -3.77
CA ALA A 97 -8.29 0.46 -4.25
C ALA A 97 -8.76 -0.83 -4.94
N LEU A 98 -7.93 -1.40 -5.84
CA LEU A 98 -8.23 -2.68 -6.49
C LEU A 98 -8.38 -3.82 -5.47
N SER A 99 -7.53 -3.86 -4.45
CA SER A 99 -7.61 -4.86 -3.38
C SER A 99 -8.90 -4.73 -2.56
N LEU A 100 -9.34 -3.51 -2.26
CA LEU A 100 -10.60 -3.25 -1.56
C LEU A 100 -11.81 -3.69 -2.39
N LEU A 101 -11.81 -3.41 -3.69
CA LEU A 101 -12.87 -3.89 -4.60
C LEU A 101 -12.91 -5.42 -4.65
N TRP A 102 -11.75 -6.07 -4.73
CA TRP A 102 -11.71 -7.51 -4.83
C TRP A 102 -12.10 -8.21 -3.51
N THR A 103 -11.68 -7.67 -2.37
CA THR A 103 -12.08 -8.17 -1.06
C THR A 103 -13.57 -8.00 -0.81
N THR A 104 -14.19 -6.89 -1.23
CA THR A 104 -15.65 -6.72 -1.13
C THR A 104 -16.42 -7.74 -1.97
N VAL A 105 -15.97 -8.00 -3.20
CA VAL A 105 -16.53 -9.08 -4.04
C VAL A 105 -16.37 -10.45 -3.34
N GLY A 106 -15.22 -10.73 -2.73
CA GLY A 106 -14.99 -11.93 -1.93
C GLY A 106 -15.92 -12.08 -0.72
N ILE A 107 -16.20 -10.99 0.00
CA ILE A 107 -17.15 -10.96 1.11
C ILE A 107 -18.56 -11.29 0.63
N VAL A 108 -19.01 -10.66 -0.45
CA VAL A 108 -20.35 -10.91 -1.04
C VAL A 108 -20.49 -12.37 -1.45
N PHE A 109 -19.50 -12.94 -2.15
CA PHE A 109 -19.53 -14.35 -2.53
C PHE A 109 -19.51 -15.30 -1.33
N SER A 110 -18.72 -14.96 -0.29
CA SER A 110 -18.69 -15.72 0.96
C SER A 110 -20.07 -15.72 1.63
N LEU A 111 -20.73 -14.56 1.72
CA LEU A 111 -22.09 -14.42 2.27
C LEU A 111 -23.13 -15.19 1.47
N VAL A 112 -23.13 -15.08 0.14
CA VAL A 112 -24.05 -15.84 -0.73
C VAL A 112 -23.90 -17.35 -0.52
N ASN A 113 -22.66 -17.83 -0.39
CA ASN A 113 -22.37 -19.25 -0.13
C ASN A 113 -22.83 -19.71 1.27
N THR A 114 -22.92 -18.81 2.25
CA THR A 114 -23.50 -19.13 3.57
C THR A 114 -25.03 -19.21 3.57
N VAL A 115 -25.73 -18.36 2.78
CA VAL A 115 -27.19 -18.19 2.88
C VAL A 115 -27.98 -19.00 1.84
N ILE A 116 -27.51 -19.08 0.58
CA ILE A 116 -28.38 -19.47 -0.56
C ILE A 116 -28.25 -20.96 -0.98
N LYS A 117 -27.62 -21.80 -0.14
CA LYS A 117 -27.21 -23.21 -0.37
C LYS A 117 -25.77 -23.31 -0.89
N PRO A 118 -25.09 -24.43 -0.60
CA PRO A 118 -23.65 -24.56 -0.80
C PRO A 118 -23.35 -24.70 -2.30
N ILE A 119 -23.20 -23.59 -3.00
CA ILE A 119 -22.76 -23.61 -4.40
C ILE A 119 -21.28 -23.97 -4.35
N GLU A 120 -20.99 -25.26 -4.56
CA GLU A 120 -19.68 -25.71 -5.01
C GLU A 120 -19.27 -24.80 -6.17
N THR A 121 -18.03 -24.25 -6.15
CA THR A 121 -17.15 -24.01 -7.32
C THR A 121 -16.49 -22.64 -7.49
N ILE A 122 -16.99 -21.52 -6.95
CA ILE A 122 -16.34 -20.22 -7.29
C ILE A 122 -14.99 -20.02 -6.57
N ALA A 123 -14.81 -20.59 -5.38
CA ALA A 123 -13.51 -20.73 -4.70
C ALA A 123 -12.87 -22.12 -4.90
N GLY A 124 -13.30 -22.85 -5.94
CA GLY A 124 -12.66 -24.08 -6.40
C GLY A 124 -11.49 -23.81 -7.35
N PRO A 125 -11.02 -24.83 -8.09
CA PRO A 125 -9.90 -24.73 -9.05
C PRO A 125 -10.02 -23.53 -10.01
N ILE A 126 -11.25 -23.18 -10.41
CA ILE A 126 -11.56 -22.06 -11.31
C ILE A 126 -11.07 -20.71 -10.76
N GLY A 127 -11.20 -20.48 -9.45
CA GLY A 127 -10.67 -19.26 -8.82
C GLY A 127 -9.15 -19.20 -8.96
N ILE A 128 -8.46 -20.31 -8.66
CA ILE A 128 -6.98 -20.40 -8.78
C ILE A 128 -6.52 -20.17 -10.22
N TYR A 129 -7.24 -20.68 -11.22
CA TYR A 129 -6.93 -20.41 -12.63
C TYR A 129 -7.15 -18.94 -13.02
N LEU A 130 -8.23 -18.30 -12.53
CA LEU A 130 -8.46 -16.87 -12.73
C LEU A 130 -7.36 -16.01 -12.09
N TRP A 131 -6.98 -16.33 -10.85
CA TRP A 131 -5.89 -15.67 -10.13
C TRP A 131 -4.52 -15.88 -10.80
N SER A 132 -4.27 -17.09 -11.33
CA SER A 132 -3.02 -17.39 -12.03
C SER A 132 -2.95 -16.70 -13.39
N GLY A 133 -4.07 -16.61 -14.11
CA GLY A 133 -4.17 -15.85 -15.36
C GLY A 133 -3.96 -14.35 -15.16
N LEU A 134 -4.62 -13.77 -14.15
CA LEU A 134 -4.43 -12.37 -13.76
C LEU A 134 -3.00 -12.10 -13.26
N ALA A 135 -2.39 -13.03 -12.53
CA ALA A 135 -0.98 -12.90 -12.12
C ALA A 135 -0.06 -12.88 -13.33
N CYS A 136 -0.25 -13.77 -14.31
CA CYS A 136 0.54 -13.79 -15.54
C CYS A 136 0.39 -12.50 -16.35
N THR A 137 -0.83 -11.99 -16.56
CA THR A 137 -1.04 -10.75 -17.31
C THR A 137 -0.45 -9.54 -16.59
N TRP A 138 -0.55 -9.51 -15.27
CA TRP A 138 0.07 -8.49 -14.44
C TRP A 138 1.60 -8.52 -14.52
N LEU A 139 2.19 -9.72 -14.52
CA LEU A 139 3.64 -9.92 -14.63
C LEU A 139 4.15 -9.46 -16.01
N SER A 140 3.43 -9.77 -17.09
CA SER A 140 3.77 -9.31 -18.44
C SER A 140 3.65 -7.78 -18.58
N PHE A 141 2.64 -7.17 -17.96
CA PHE A 141 2.48 -5.71 -17.95
C PHE A 141 3.58 -5.02 -17.12
N LEU A 142 3.98 -5.63 -16.01
CA LEU A 142 5.10 -5.17 -15.21
C LEU A 142 6.43 -5.33 -15.93
N GLU A 143 6.68 -6.40 -16.68
CA GLU A 143 7.91 -6.53 -17.50
C GLU A 143 7.99 -5.44 -18.57
N HIS A 144 6.87 -5.14 -19.23
CA HIS A 144 6.83 -4.09 -20.24
C HIS A 144 7.06 -2.69 -19.64
N ASN A 145 6.47 -2.40 -18.48
CA ASN A 145 6.67 -1.12 -17.79
C ASN A 145 7.98 -1.03 -16.98
N SER A 146 8.50 -2.12 -16.44
CA SER A 146 9.74 -2.15 -15.66
C SER A 146 10.97 -2.02 -16.56
N SER A 147 10.95 -2.58 -17.77
CA SER A 147 12.01 -2.31 -18.76
C SER A 147 12.14 -0.80 -19.08
N PHE A 148 11.01 -0.07 -19.04
CA PHE A 148 10.97 1.38 -19.27
C PHE A 148 11.19 2.23 -17.99
N SER A 149 10.71 1.76 -16.84
CA SER A 149 10.68 2.51 -15.58
C SER A 149 11.86 2.20 -14.65
N PHE A 150 12.27 0.94 -14.49
CA PHE A 150 13.44 0.57 -13.68
C PHE A 150 14.74 1.11 -14.29
N ALA A 151 14.87 1.07 -15.62
CA ALA A 151 15.99 1.67 -16.35
C ALA A 151 16.09 3.20 -16.14
N ARG A 152 14.96 3.90 -15.97
CA ARG A 152 14.93 5.33 -15.66
C ARG A 152 15.13 5.61 -14.18
N ILE A 153 14.56 4.81 -13.28
CA ILE A 153 14.67 4.95 -11.82
C ILE A 153 16.12 4.70 -11.36
N PHE A 154 16.77 3.62 -11.82
CA PHE A 154 18.19 3.36 -11.47
C PHE A 154 19.14 4.39 -12.09
N LYS A 155 18.88 4.83 -13.33
CA LYS A 155 19.70 5.86 -13.99
C LYS A 155 19.54 7.24 -13.32
N CYS A 156 18.35 7.55 -12.80
CA CYS A 156 18.07 8.76 -12.03
C CYS A 156 18.64 8.69 -10.59
N HIS A 157 18.58 7.53 -9.94
CA HIS A 157 19.15 7.33 -8.60
C HIS A 157 20.69 7.30 -8.62
N ARG A 158 21.31 6.78 -9.69
CA ARG A 158 22.77 6.83 -9.89
C ARG A 158 23.27 8.24 -10.25
N ALA A 159 22.46 9.07 -10.91
CA ALA A 159 22.79 10.47 -11.18
C ALA A 159 22.73 11.35 -9.91
N ARG A 160 21.86 11.02 -8.94
CA ARG A 160 21.69 11.79 -7.71
C ARG A 160 22.71 11.49 -6.59
N LEU A 161 23.58 10.49 -6.78
CA LEU A 161 24.63 10.12 -5.83
C LEU A 161 26.04 10.59 -6.26
N LYS A 162 26.14 11.41 -7.32
CA LYS A 162 27.42 11.91 -7.85
C LYS A 162 27.57 13.43 -7.78
N SER A 163 26.84 14.07 -6.88
CA SER A 163 26.98 15.49 -6.55
C SER A 163 27.35 15.62 -5.09
#